data_AF-A0A177PVJ7-F1
#
_entry.id   AF-A0A177PVJ7-F1
#
_cell.length_a   1.000
_cell.length_b   1.000
_cell.length_c   1.000
_cell.angle_alpha   90.00
_cell.angle_beta   90.00
_cell.angle_gamma   90.00
#
_symmetry.space_group_name_H-M   'P 1'
#
loop_
_entity.id
_entity.type
_entity.pdbx_description
1 polymer ?
#
loop_
_entity_poly.entity_id
_entity_poly.type
_entity_poly.pdbx_seq_one_letter_code
_entity_poly.pdbx_strand_id
1 'polypeptide(L)'
;MTFDEAQGYVVLATLAAPLLAALIILFIPGSQKMAVRWVSLIFATIMLGLSMYIFVAYQFGSSDEQIQMRLHWVWIENTAFLQKDGVSLFLGIDGISALMALLTGVVAFAGTLASWKLDFRPKDFFILFWVLVAGVYGTFFSFDLFFFFFFYELAGEPDDPPNRIYGNQSDISASLHAAQGTLIAVLHADATGQGQLVDVSAQESLSMSQETAMQNWDLQKRNRKRSGALGSLPVQLPGAGIYKAKDGYVSLFVIAPGGEDIPVLIDWMREGGMAGDLDEEPYASLLATFTMGTVTQYMMDITKATEVIPLLSHINARVIDFIATLNANDAYEEGQRRRLLVGIVSTPKNLAENTQLRARGWFRELEFEFLKAAIEFPGPPYNLSETPAVISRPPRLGEHTDEVLAALGRA
;
A
#
# COMPACT_ATOMS: atom_id res chain seq x y z
N MET A 1 -10.92 38.60 -13.63
CA MET A 1 -10.68 38.07 -12.29
C MET A 1 -11.94 38.25 -11.48
N THR A 2 -12.70 37.18 -11.29
CA THR A 2 -13.84 37.16 -10.38
C THR A 2 -13.35 37.27 -8.93
N PHE A 3 -14.23 37.63 -8.00
CA PHE A 3 -13.87 37.69 -6.56
C PHE A 3 -13.37 36.32 -6.07
N ASP A 4 -13.97 35.24 -6.57
CA ASP A 4 -13.61 33.87 -6.21
C ASP A 4 -12.26 33.45 -6.81
N GLU A 5 -11.94 33.86 -8.05
CA GLU A 5 -10.61 33.69 -8.65
C GLU A 5 -9.53 34.46 -7.88
N ALA A 6 -9.83 35.68 -7.41
CA ALA A 6 -8.90 36.47 -6.60
C ALA A 6 -8.61 35.78 -5.25
N GLN A 7 -9.62 35.13 -4.67
CA GLN A 7 -9.48 34.32 -3.46
C GLN A 7 -8.74 32.99 -3.73
N GLY A 8 -8.86 32.41 -4.92
CA GLY A 8 -8.07 31.26 -5.35
C GLY A 8 -6.55 31.48 -5.30
N TYR A 9 -6.08 32.71 -5.51
CA TYR A 9 -4.66 33.04 -5.32
C TYR A 9 -4.19 32.99 -3.87
N VAL A 10 -5.10 33.16 -2.90
CA VAL A 10 -4.78 32.97 -1.48
C VAL A 10 -4.51 31.49 -1.21
N VAL A 11 -5.30 30.60 -1.81
CA VAL A 11 -5.06 29.15 -1.76
C VAL A 11 -3.71 28.82 -2.39
N LEU A 12 -3.41 29.34 -3.59
CA LEU A 12 -2.09 29.13 -4.20
C LEU A 12 -0.94 29.69 -3.35
N ALA A 13 -1.13 30.83 -2.68
CA ALA A 13 -0.11 31.43 -1.82
C ALA A 13 0.27 30.51 -0.65
N THR A 14 -0.66 29.71 -0.13
CA THR A 14 -0.36 28.71 0.91
C THR A 14 0.51 27.55 0.43
N LEU A 15 0.51 27.23 -0.86
CA LEU A 15 1.42 26.25 -1.46
C LEU A 15 2.77 26.89 -1.80
N ALA A 16 2.75 28.13 -2.32
CA ALA A 16 3.95 28.82 -2.79
C ALA A 16 4.84 29.35 -1.64
N ALA A 17 4.24 29.87 -0.56
CA ALA A 17 4.99 30.49 0.53
C ALA A 17 5.92 29.50 1.26
N PRO A 18 5.51 28.25 1.60
CA PRO A 18 6.42 27.26 2.16
C PRO A 18 7.56 26.89 1.20
N LEU A 19 7.29 26.70 -0.09
CA LEU A 19 8.34 26.41 -1.08
C LEU A 19 9.33 27.57 -1.22
N LEU A 20 8.84 28.81 -1.18
CA LEU A 20 9.68 30.00 -1.15
C LEU A 20 10.53 30.07 0.12
N ALA A 21 9.99 29.71 1.28
CA ALA A 21 10.75 29.63 2.53
C ALA A 21 11.90 28.62 2.41
N ALA A 22 11.62 27.42 1.90
CA ALA A 22 12.62 26.38 1.66
C ALA A 22 13.72 26.88 0.70
N LEU A 23 13.33 27.55 -0.39
CA LEU A 23 14.26 28.11 -1.37
C LEU A 23 15.15 29.22 -0.77
N ILE A 24 14.57 30.14 0.02
CA ILE A 24 15.35 31.19 0.70
C ILE A 24 16.36 30.57 1.67
N ILE A 25 15.94 29.58 2.47
CA ILE A 25 16.80 28.90 3.43
C ILE A 25 17.93 28.13 2.73
N LEU A 26 17.68 27.59 1.53
CA LEU A 26 18.70 26.91 0.72
C LEU A 26 19.93 27.80 0.46
N PHE A 27 19.73 29.11 0.28
CA PHE A 27 20.83 30.07 0.04
C PHE A 27 21.46 30.64 1.33
N ILE A 28 20.89 30.36 2.51
CA ILE A 28 21.50 30.75 3.79
C ILE A 28 22.64 29.77 4.14
N PRO A 29 23.85 30.25 4.47
CA PRO A 29 24.93 29.38 4.94
C PRO A 29 24.52 28.60 6.20
N GLY A 30 24.83 27.30 6.27
CA GLY A 30 24.43 26.45 7.40
C GLY A 30 25.02 26.86 8.76
N SER A 31 26.07 27.70 8.77
CA SER A 31 26.63 28.33 9.97
C SER A 31 25.68 29.36 10.59
N GLN A 32 24.79 29.98 9.82
CA GLN A 32 23.88 31.04 10.28
C GLN A 32 22.55 30.48 10.79
N LYS A 33 22.61 29.66 11.84
CA LYS A 33 21.43 28.97 12.41
C LYS A 33 20.29 29.93 12.79
N MET A 34 20.64 31.12 13.29
CA MET A 34 19.65 32.10 13.73
C MET A 34 18.88 32.71 12.56
N ALA A 35 19.55 32.95 11.41
CA ALA A 35 18.89 33.46 10.21
C ALA A 35 17.84 32.46 9.67
N VAL A 36 18.20 31.16 9.62
CA VAL A 36 17.27 30.09 9.20
C VAL A 36 16.01 30.06 10.09
N ARG A 37 16.19 30.18 11.42
CA ARG A 37 15.08 30.15 12.38
C ARG A 37 14.17 31.37 12.24
N TRP A 38 14.73 32.58 12.09
CA TRP A 38 13.94 33.79 11.88
C TRP A 38 13.17 33.78 10.56
N VAL A 39 13.81 33.34 9.47
CA VAL A 39 13.12 33.18 8.17
C VAL A 39 11.97 32.19 8.31
N SER A 40 12.20 31.05 8.97
CA SER A 40 11.15 30.06 9.21
C SER A 40 10.01 30.65 10.06
N LEU A 41 10.30 31.40 11.12
CA LEU A 41 9.26 32.01 11.95
C LEU A 41 8.38 33.00 11.18
N ILE A 42 9.00 33.82 10.31
CA ILE A 42 8.29 34.79 9.49
C ILE A 42 7.30 34.05 8.58
N PHE A 43 7.77 33.03 7.87
CA PHE A 43 6.92 32.23 7.00
C PHE A 43 5.86 31.45 7.78
N ALA A 44 6.17 30.93 8.96
CA ALA A 44 5.19 30.28 9.82
C ALA A 44 4.07 31.22 10.27
N THR A 45 4.42 32.48 10.57
CA THR A 45 3.45 33.52 10.93
C THR A 45 2.58 33.88 9.72
N ILE A 46 3.17 33.98 8.53
CA ILE A 46 2.43 34.22 7.28
C ILE A 46 1.45 33.06 7.03
N MET A 47 1.90 31.81 7.16
CA MET A 47 1.07 30.62 6.98
C MET A 47 -0.09 30.56 7.97
N LEU A 48 0.16 30.89 9.24
CA LEU A 48 -0.87 31.00 10.24
C LEU A 48 -1.92 32.05 9.85
N GLY A 49 -1.49 33.24 9.42
CA GLY A 49 -2.38 34.31 8.96
C GLY A 49 -3.21 33.92 7.74
N LEU A 50 -2.60 33.29 6.72
CA LEU A 50 -3.30 32.81 5.52
C LEU A 50 -4.33 31.73 5.87
N SER A 51 -3.98 30.80 6.76
CA SER A 51 -4.89 29.73 7.21
C SER A 51 -6.08 30.26 8.01
N MET A 52 -5.86 31.25 8.89
CA MET A 52 -6.94 31.92 9.62
C MET A 52 -7.85 32.69 8.67
N TYR A 53 -7.28 33.37 7.67
CA TYR A 53 -8.07 34.06 6.66
C TYR A 53 -8.95 33.09 5.87
N ILE A 54 -8.39 31.97 5.36
CA ILE A 54 -9.15 30.94 4.65
C ILE A 54 -10.31 30.44 5.52
N PHE A 55 -10.05 30.13 6.79
CA PHE A 55 -11.06 29.62 7.71
C PHE A 55 -12.18 30.63 8.02
N VAL A 56 -11.85 31.90 8.22
CA VAL A 56 -12.83 32.96 8.52
C VAL A 56 -13.59 33.41 7.29
N ALA A 57 -12.93 33.42 6.12
CA ALA A 57 -13.54 33.81 4.86
C ALA A 57 -14.48 32.73 4.30
N TYR A 58 -14.27 31.45 4.67
CA TYR A 58 -15.10 30.33 4.25
C TYR A 58 -16.51 30.42 4.84
N GLN A 59 -17.52 30.39 3.98
CA GLN A 59 -18.93 30.49 4.38
C GLN A 59 -19.56 29.11 4.52
N PHE A 60 -19.93 28.71 5.74
CA PHE A 60 -20.62 27.45 5.99
C PHE A 60 -22.11 27.55 5.63
N GLY A 61 -22.57 26.72 4.69
CA GLY A 61 -24.00 26.54 4.39
C GLY A 61 -24.60 27.44 3.30
N SER A 62 -23.79 28.10 2.47
CA SER A 62 -24.29 28.75 1.25
C SER A 62 -24.77 27.68 0.24
N SER A 63 -25.98 27.86 -0.30
CA SER A 63 -26.72 26.81 -1.01
C SER A 63 -26.30 26.53 -2.45
N ASP A 64 -25.39 27.30 -3.03
CA ASP A 64 -25.08 27.20 -4.48
C ASP A 64 -23.68 26.67 -4.81
N GLU A 65 -22.71 26.63 -3.89
CA GLU A 65 -21.34 26.17 -4.21
C GLU A 65 -20.66 25.42 -3.06
N GLN A 66 -20.43 24.11 -3.24
CA GLN A 66 -19.75 23.23 -2.26
C GLN A 66 -18.25 23.51 -2.11
N ILE A 67 -17.63 24.19 -3.08
CA ILE A 67 -16.19 24.52 -3.10
C ILE A 67 -16.07 26.04 -3.27
N GLN A 68 -15.25 26.71 -2.46
CA GLN A 68 -15.01 28.17 -2.50
C GLN A 68 -13.54 28.46 -2.79
N MET A 69 -13.21 29.72 -3.13
CA MET A 69 -11.82 30.18 -3.34
C MET A 69 -11.10 29.36 -4.42
N ARG A 70 -11.74 29.23 -5.58
CA ARG A 70 -11.31 28.31 -6.63
C ARG A 70 -10.21 28.90 -7.50
N LEU A 71 -9.24 28.06 -7.84
CA LEU A 71 -8.26 28.34 -8.88
C LEU A 71 -8.14 27.12 -9.78
N HIS A 72 -8.41 27.29 -11.08
CA HIS A 72 -8.36 26.21 -12.05
C HIS A 72 -7.42 26.57 -13.19
N TRP A 73 -6.41 25.74 -13.42
CA TRP A 73 -5.47 25.88 -14.53
C TRP A 73 -5.28 24.55 -15.25
N VAL A 74 -5.62 24.48 -16.53
CA VAL A 74 -5.31 23.33 -17.39
C VAL A 74 -3.80 23.24 -17.63
N TRP A 75 -3.18 22.16 -17.17
CA TRP A 75 -1.74 21.93 -17.27
C TRP A 75 -1.34 21.12 -18.50
N ILE A 76 -2.11 20.07 -18.84
CA ILE A 76 -1.95 19.28 -20.06
C ILE A 76 -3.32 19.11 -20.73
N GLU A 77 -3.46 19.61 -21.94
CA GLU A 77 -4.62 19.37 -22.79
C GLU A 77 -4.55 17.94 -23.35
N ASN A 78 -5.59 17.12 -23.13
CA ASN A 78 -5.63 15.75 -23.62
C ASN A 78 -6.55 15.66 -24.85
N THR A 79 -6.04 15.18 -25.97
CA THR A 79 -6.80 15.08 -27.23
C THR A 79 -7.35 13.68 -27.52
N ALA A 80 -7.17 12.70 -26.60
CA ALA A 80 -7.47 11.30 -26.89
C ALA A 80 -8.57 10.66 -26.00
N PHE A 81 -8.60 10.89 -24.67
CA PHE A 81 -9.53 10.17 -23.77
C PHE A 81 -10.06 10.98 -22.55
N LEU A 82 -9.35 12.00 -22.08
CA LEU A 82 -9.69 12.72 -20.83
C LEU A 82 -10.55 14.00 -20.99
N GLN A 83 -11.35 14.10 -22.06
CA GLN A 83 -12.05 15.35 -22.42
C GLN A 83 -11.06 16.53 -22.56
N LYS A 84 -11.57 17.78 -22.64
CA LYS A 84 -10.78 18.98 -22.99
C LYS A 84 -9.78 19.38 -21.89
N ASP A 85 -10.05 18.99 -20.64
CA ASP A 85 -9.27 19.31 -19.45
C ASP A 85 -8.54 18.06 -18.98
N GLY A 86 -7.40 17.74 -19.62
CA GLY A 86 -6.67 16.50 -19.41
C GLY A 86 -6.12 16.34 -17.98
N VAL A 87 -5.07 17.09 -17.66
CA VAL A 87 -4.59 17.28 -16.28
C VAL A 87 -4.75 18.74 -15.96
N SER A 88 -5.62 19.08 -15.00
CA SER A 88 -5.70 20.43 -14.45
C SER A 88 -5.09 20.49 -13.06
N LEU A 89 -4.68 21.70 -12.66
CA LEU A 89 -4.46 22.09 -11.28
C LEU A 89 -5.71 22.83 -10.82
N PHE A 90 -6.64 22.08 -10.24
CA PHE A 90 -7.84 22.60 -9.59
C PHE A 90 -7.60 22.67 -8.09
N LEU A 91 -7.43 23.89 -7.58
CA LEU A 91 -7.36 24.20 -6.17
C LEU A 91 -8.69 24.79 -5.70
N GLY A 92 -9.08 24.46 -4.48
CA GLY A 92 -10.26 25.05 -3.84
C GLY A 92 -10.32 24.73 -2.36
N ILE A 93 -11.37 25.22 -1.71
CA ILE A 93 -11.63 25.01 -0.28
C ILE A 93 -13.04 24.45 -0.12
N ASP A 94 -13.17 23.28 0.49
CA ASP A 94 -14.43 22.78 1.05
C ASP A 94 -14.46 22.91 2.58
N GLY A 95 -15.53 22.42 3.22
CA GLY A 95 -15.71 22.54 4.67
C GLY A 95 -14.66 21.77 5.49
N ILE A 96 -14.09 20.70 4.95
CA ILE A 96 -13.02 19.93 5.57
C ILE A 96 -11.68 20.65 5.32
N SER A 97 -11.42 21.07 4.08
CA SER A 97 -10.20 21.79 3.68
C SER A 97 -10.01 23.06 4.51
N ALA A 98 -11.07 23.82 4.80
CA ALA A 98 -10.99 25.02 5.64
C ALA A 98 -10.49 24.71 7.07
N LEU A 99 -11.01 23.64 7.69
CA LEU A 99 -10.56 23.20 9.02
C LEU A 99 -9.12 22.68 9.00
N MET A 100 -8.79 21.90 7.97
CA MET A 100 -7.45 21.34 7.81
C MET A 100 -6.41 22.42 7.49
N ALA A 101 -6.79 23.47 6.76
CA ALA A 101 -5.96 24.64 6.52
C ALA A 101 -5.53 25.29 7.83
N LEU A 102 -6.51 25.57 8.70
CA LEU A 102 -6.30 26.21 10.01
C LEU A 102 -5.42 25.34 10.91
N LEU A 103 -5.73 24.04 10.99
CA LEU A 103 -4.93 23.09 11.77
C LEU A 103 -3.48 23.06 11.27
N THR A 104 -3.28 22.98 9.95
CA THR A 104 -1.95 22.96 9.33
C THR A 104 -1.16 24.22 9.67
N GLY A 105 -1.81 25.40 9.63
CA GLY A 105 -1.15 26.67 9.96
C GLY A 105 -0.74 26.77 11.43
N VAL A 106 -1.61 26.35 12.34
CA VAL A 106 -1.33 26.30 13.79
C VAL A 106 -0.18 25.32 14.08
N VAL A 107 -0.22 24.14 13.48
CA VAL A 107 0.82 23.11 13.65
C VAL A 107 2.15 23.57 13.05
N ALA A 108 2.14 24.21 11.87
CA ALA A 108 3.36 24.73 11.27
C ALA A 108 4.02 25.83 12.12
N PHE A 109 3.20 26.73 12.70
CA PHE A 109 3.67 27.77 13.60
C PHE A 109 4.24 27.22 14.91
N ALA A 110 3.47 26.36 15.59
CA ALA A 110 3.91 25.72 16.83
C ALA A 110 5.16 24.83 16.59
N GLY A 111 5.17 24.07 15.49
CA GLY A 111 6.28 23.22 15.07
C GLY A 111 7.56 24.03 14.82
N THR A 112 7.44 25.21 14.22
CA THR A 112 8.58 26.12 14.03
C THR A 112 9.16 26.62 15.35
N LEU A 113 8.30 27.03 16.30
CA LEU A 113 8.74 27.46 17.63
C LEU A 113 9.34 26.33 18.46
N ALA A 114 8.74 25.14 18.40
CA ALA A 114 9.27 23.95 19.09
C ALA A 114 10.63 23.54 18.54
N SER A 115 10.80 23.59 17.22
CA SER A 115 12.03 23.23 16.50
C SER A 115 13.15 24.27 16.67
N TRP A 116 12.89 25.39 17.36
CA TRP A 116 13.92 26.39 17.68
C TRP A 116 15.03 25.84 18.57
N LYS A 117 14.77 24.76 19.30
CA LYS A 117 15.75 24.06 20.17
C LYS A 117 16.66 23.11 19.39
N LEU A 118 16.44 22.91 18.09
CA LEU A 118 17.21 21.97 17.29
C LEU A 118 18.61 22.51 16.98
N ASP A 119 19.66 21.85 17.50
CA ASP A 119 21.05 22.31 17.35
C ASP A 119 21.81 21.61 16.21
N PHE A 120 21.39 20.40 15.83
CA PHE A 120 22.00 19.62 14.76
C PHE A 120 21.26 19.89 13.43
N ARG A 121 21.99 20.34 12.40
CA ARG A 121 21.48 20.56 11.03
C ARG A 121 20.13 21.29 10.91
N PRO A 122 19.94 22.47 11.55
CA PRO A 122 18.68 23.20 11.47
C PRO A 122 18.32 23.66 10.06
N LYS A 123 19.31 23.92 9.21
CA LYS A 123 19.07 24.26 7.80
C LYS A 123 18.31 23.15 7.07
N ASP A 124 18.85 21.94 7.11
CA ASP A 124 18.30 20.79 6.39
C ASP A 124 16.89 20.46 6.92
N PHE A 125 16.73 20.49 8.25
CA PHE A 125 15.44 20.31 8.89
C PHE A 125 14.40 21.32 8.39
N PHE A 126 14.69 22.62 8.44
CA PHE A 126 13.70 23.63 8.05
C PHE A 126 13.39 23.62 6.55
N ILE A 127 14.36 23.26 5.69
CA ILE A 127 14.09 23.06 4.25
C ILE A 127 13.05 21.95 4.07
N LEU A 128 13.28 20.78 4.67
CA LEU A 128 12.37 19.64 4.57
C LEU A 128 11.01 19.92 5.23
N PHE A 129 11.01 20.62 6.37
CA PHE A 129 9.80 21.04 7.06
C PHE A 129 8.92 21.94 6.19
N TRP A 130 9.50 22.92 5.50
CA TRP A 130 8.73 23.81 4.63
C TRP A 130 8.23 23.12 3.35
N VAL A 131 9.00 22.17 2.81
CA VAL A 131 8.55 21.31 1.70
C VAL A 131 7.37 20.43 2.13
N LEU A 132 7.45 19.83 3.32
CA LEU A 132 6.37 19.05 3.93
C LEU A 132 5.10 19.89 4.11
N VAL A 133 5.22 21.11 4.66
CA VAL A 133 4.07 22.01 4.86
C VAL A 133 3.39 22.36 3.53
N ALA A 134 4.14 22.59 2.45
CA ALA A 134 3.56 22.77 1.11
C ALA A 134 2.78 21.53 0.64
N GLY A 135 3.32 20.33 0.88
CA GLY A 135 2.64 19.06 0.56
C GLY A 135 1.32 18.91 1.32
N VAL A 136 1.31 19.22 2.62
CA VAL A 136 0.10 19.11 3.45
C VAL A 136 -1.00 20.06 2.95
N TYR A 137 -0.67 21.32 2.64
CA TYR A 137 -1.64 22.25 2.06
C TYR A 137 -2.12 21.80 0.67
N GLY A 138 -1.20 21.39 -0.21
CA GLY A 138 -1.55 20.92 -1.54
C GLY A 138 -2.47 19.68 -1.53
N THR A 139 -2.30 18.80 -0.54
CA THR A 139 -3.17 17.62 -0.34
C THR A 139 -4.61 18.02 -0.04
N PHE A 140 -4.82 19.00 0.84
CA PHE A 140 -6.17 19.39 1.25
C PHE A 140 -6.88 20.30 0.24
N PHE A 141 -6.13 20.94 -0.66
CA PHE A 141 -6.69 21.93 -1.57
C PHE A 141 -6.83 21.42 -3.01
N SER A 142 -6.19 20.32 -3.38
CA SER A 142 -6.25 19.76 -4.73
C SER A 142 -7.51 18.91 -4.93
N PHE A 143 -8.34 19.29 -5.89
CA PHE A 143 -9.52 18.53 -6.32
C PHE A 143 -9.25 17.62 -7.53
N ASP A 144 -8.06 17.74 -8.13
CA ASP A 144 -7.57 16.85 -9.18
C ASP A 144 -6.74 15.70 -8.61
N LEU A 145 -7.05 14.46 -9.02
CA LEU A 145 -6.38 13.25 -8.51
C LEU A 145 -4.86 13.28 -8.70
N PHE A 146 -4.37 13.80 -9.84
CA PHE A 146 -2.94 13.85 -10.11
C PHE A 146 -2.20 14.71 -9.07
N PHE A 147 -2.64 15.97 -8.88
CA PHE A 147 -2.01 16.88 -7.95
C PHE A 147 -2.28 16.51 -6.50
N PHE A 148 -3.45 15.95 -6.20
CA PHE A 148 -3.72 15.36 -4.89
C PHE A 148 -2.68 14.31 -4.53
N PHE A 149 -2.43 13.32 -5.39
CA PHE A 149 -1.41 12.29 -5.12
C PHE A 149 0.01 12.86 -5.08
N PHE A 150 0.34 13.80 -5.97
CA PHE A 150 1.64 14.48 -5.97
C PHE A 150 1.92 15.21 -4.65
N PHE A 151 0.96 15.97 -4.12
CA PHE A 151 1.12 16.67 -2.85
C PHE A 151 1.00 15.74 -1.64
N TYR A 152 0.19 14.69 -1.74
CA TYR A 152 0.09 13.65 -0.71
C TYR A 152 1.42 12.91 -0.53
N GLU A 153 2.13 12.66 -1.64
CA GLU A 153 3.48 12.09 -1.63
C GLU A 153 4.50 13.04 -0.96
N LEU A 154 4.35 14.35 -1.16
CA LEU A 154 5.19 15.37 -0.51
C LEU A 154 4.89 15.56 0.99
N ALA A 155 3.67 15.24 1.42
CA ALA A 155 3.17 15.40 2.79
C ALA A 155 3.41 14.18 3.70
N GLY A 156 3.84 13.05 3.15
CA GLY A 156 3.95 11.78 3.86
C GLY A 156 5.38 11.41 4.21
N GLU A 157 5.59 10.94 5.45
CA GLU A 157 6.66 9.97 5.73
C GLU A 157 5.99 8.62 5.94
N PRO A 158 6.38 7.60 5.20
CA PRO A 158 5.84 6.28 5.42
C PRO A 158 6.85 5.27 5.99
N ASP A 159 8.12 5.65 6.06
CA ASP A 159 9.30 4.86 5.70
C ASP A 159 9.21 4.04 4.38
N ASP A 160 8.02 3.74 3.83
CA ASP A 160 7.83 3.43 2.38
C ASP A 160 6.43 3.81 1.86
N PRO A 161 6.31 4.63 0.79
CA PRO A 161 5.03 5.18 0.34
C PRO A 161 4.00 4.06 0.14
N PRO A 162 2.69 4.34 0.28
CA PRO A 162 1.66 3.34 0.03
C PRO A 162 1.95 2.58 -1.27
N ASN A 163 2.49 1.37 -1.12
CA ASN A 163 2.95 0.63 -2.27
C ASN A 163 1.74 0.03 -2.96
N ARG A 164 1.62 0.32 -4.25
CA ARG A 164 0.63 -0.35 -5.08
C ARG A 164 0.96 -1.84 -5.05
N ILE A 165 -0.05 -2.66 -4.74
CA ILE A 165 0.08 -4.12 -4.88
C ILE A 165 0.37 -4.43 -6.35
N TYR A 166 1.25 -5.40 -6.60
CA TYR A 166 1.60 -5.80 -7.96
C TYR A 166 0.36 -6.12 -8.81
N GLY A 167 0.35 -5.59 -10.04
CA GLY A 167 -0.71 -5.82 -11.03
C GLY A 167 -1.93 -4.89 -10.90
N ASN A 168 -2.97 -5.22 -11.67
CA ASN A 168 -4.25 -4.49 -11.68
C ASN A 168 -5.27 -5.19 -10.78
N GLN A 169 -5.02 -5.20 -9.46
CA GLN A 169 -5.87 -5.88 -8.48
C GLN A 169 -7.33 -5.38 -8.49
N SER A 170 -7.53 -4.07 -8.73
CA SER A 170 -8.87 -3.48 -8.92
C SER A 170 -9.63 -4.14 -10.05
N ASP A 171 -8.99 -4.24 -11.20
CA ASP A 171 -9.61 -4.69 -12.45
C ASP A 171 -9.88 -6.19 -12.34
N ILE A 172 -8.93 -6.95 -11.80
CA ILE A 172 -9.08 -8.39 -11.57
C ILE A 172 -10.22 -8.65 -10.58
N SER A 173 -10.26 -7.95 -9.44
CA SER A 173 -11.32 -8.14 -8.43
C SER A 173 -12.69 -7.78 -9.00
N ALA A 174 -12.82 -6.63 -9.67
CA ALA A 174 -14.07 -6.20 -10.29
C ALA A 174 -14.52 -7.20 -11.38
N SER A 175 -13.58 -7.68 -12.21
CA SER A 175 -13.89 -8.65 -13.27
C SER A 175 -14.36 -9.99 -12.71
N LEU A 176 -13.79 -10.45 -11.59
CA LEU A 176 -14.23 -11.66 -10.90
C LEU A 176 -15.64 -11.51 -10.31
N HIS A 177 -15.94 -10.36 -9.69
CA HIS A 177 -17.28 -10.07 -9.19
C HIS A 177 -18.29 -9.93 -10.32
N ALA A 178 -17.91 -9.32 -11.45
CA ALA A 178 -18.74 -9.25 -12.65
C ALA A 178 -19.03 -10.64 -13.20
N ALA A 179 -18.02 -11.49 -13.37
CA ALA A 179 -18.21 -12.87 -13.80
C ALA A 179 -19.13 -13.64 -12.85
N GLN A 180 -18.93 -13.53 -11.54
CA GLN A 180 -19.78 -14.18 -10.55
C GLN A 180 -21.23 -13.67 -10.61
N GLY A 181 -21.42 -12.35 -10.66
CA GLY A 181 -22.74 -11.72 -10.77
C GLY A 181 -23.47 -12.14 -12.06
N THR A 182 -22.75 -12.18 -13.18
CA THR A 182 -23.30 -12.67 -14.46
C THR A 182 -23.69 -14.14 -14.39
N LEU A 183 -22.87 -15.02 -13.79
CA LEU A 183 -23.23 -16.43 -13.62
C LEU A 183 -24.50 -16.60 -12.78
N ILE A 184 -24.62 -15.84 -11.69
CA ILE A 184 -25.84 -15.82 -10.86
C ILE A 184 -27.04 -15.29 -11.67
N ALA A 185 -26.84 -14.26 -12.49
CA ALA A 185 -27.88 -13.71 -13.34
C ALA A 185 -28.37 -14.68 -14.41
N VAL A 186 -27.46 -15.46 -15.02
CA VAL A 186 -27.81 -16.53 -15.96
C VAL A 186 -28.62 -17.62 -15.26
N LEU A 187 -28.18 -18.08 -14.08
CA LEU A 187 -28.95 -19.08 -13.30
C LEU A 187 -30.35 -18.57 -12.92
N HIS A 188 -30.46 -17.29 -12.59
CA HIS A 188 -31.75 -16.65 -12.34
C HIS A 188 -32.62 -16.64 -13.61
N ALA A 189 -32.05 -16.23 -14.75
CA ALA A 189 -32.76 -16.18 -16.02
C ALA A 189 -33.20 -17.57 -16.50
N ASP A 190 -32.39 -18.61 -16.30
CA ASP A 190 -32.76 -20.00 -16.60
C ASP A 190 -33.96 -20.47 -15.74
N ALA A 191 -34.02 -20.03 -14.49
CA ALA A 191 -35.08 -20.39 -13.57
C ALA A 191 -36.39 -19.59 -13.78
N THR A 192 -36.29 -18.32 -14.17
CA THR A 192 -37.44 -17.39 -14.18
C THR A 192 -37.84 -16.89 -15.58
N GLY A 193 -36.98 -17.06 -16.57
CA GLY A 193 -37.11 -16.45 -17.89
C GLY A 193 -36.82 -14.94 -17.93
N GLN A 194 -36.35 -14.33 -16.83
CA GLN A 194 -36.09 -12.90 -16.75
C GLN A 194 -34.60 -12.60 -16.53
N GLY A 195 -34.07 -11.68 -17.33
CA GLY A 195 -32.74 -11.12 -17.11
C GLY A 195 -32.73 -10.08 -15.99
N GLN A 196 -31.53 -9.70 -15.56
CA GLN A 196 -31.32 -8.63 -14.57
C GLN A 196 -30.06 -7.81 -14.89
N LEU A 197 -30.01 -6.59 -14.37
CA LEU A 197 -28.81 -5.76 -14.42
C LEU A 197 -27.81 -6.24 -13.36
N VAL A 198 -26.58 -6.49 -13.79
CA VAL A 198 -25.44 -6.75 -12.90
C VAL A 198 -24.58 -5.50 -12.87
N ASP A 199 -24.61 -4.78 -11.75
CA ASP A 199 -23.79 -3.60 -11.50
C ASP A 199 -22.64 -3.96 -10.55
N VAL A 200 -21.42 -3.54 -10.88
CA VAL A 200 -20.20 -3.90 -10.14
C VAL A 200 -19.30 -2.68 -9.98
N SER A 201 -19.08 -2.30 -8.74
CA SER A 201 -18.11 -1.27 -8.37
C SER A 201 -16.73 -1.88 -8.12
N ALA A 202 -15.70 -1.33 -8.78
CA ALA A 202 -14.31 -1.69 -8.49
C ALA A 202 -13.91 -1.34 -7.05
N GLN A 203 -14.48 -0.26 -6.49
CA GLN A 203 -14.21 0.15 -5.12
C GLN A 203 -14.81 -0.82 -4.09
N GLU A 204 -16.06 -1.26 -4.30
CA GLU A 204 -16.70 -2.23 -3.42
C GLU A 204 -16.06 -3.62 -3.54
N SER A 205 -15.67 -4.02 -4.75
CA SER A 205 -14.95 -5.28 -4.98
C SER A 205 -13.61 -5.32 -4.21
N LEU A 206 -12.93 -4.17 -4.12
CA LEU A 206 -11.69 -4.05 -3.35
C LEU A 206 -11.91 -3.94 -1.84
N SER A 207 -13.00 -3.33 -1.37
CA SER A 207 -13.26 -3.21 0.06
C SER A 207 -13.43 -4.59 0.71
N MET A 208 -14.05 -5.54 0.00
CA MET A 208 -14.16 -6.94 0.41
C MET A 208 -12.81 -7.64 0.55
N SER A 209 -11.77 -7.18 -0.17
CA SER A 209 -10.43 -7.74 -0.12
C SER A 209 -9.59 -7.24 1.07
N GLN A 210 -10.14 -6.34 1.90
CA GLN A 210 -9.45 -5.83 3.10
C GLN A 210 -9.53 -6.75 4.31
N GLU A 211 -9.98 -8.00 4.11
CA GLU A 211 -10.03 -9.06 5.11
C GLU A 211 -10.69 -8.60 6.41
N THR A 212 -9.94 -8.49 7.51
CA THR A 212 -10.49 -8.12 8.83
C THR A 212 -10.37 -6.63 9.16
N ALA A 213 -10.00 -5.78 8.19
CA ALA A 213 -9.77 -4.35 8.44
C ALA A 213 -11.03 -3.59 8.87
N MET A 214 -12.17 -3.87 8.23
CA MET A 214 -13.46 -3.24 8.57
C MET A 214 -13.91 -3.65 9.98
N GLN A 215 -13.82 -4.95 10.29
CA GLN A 215 -14.14 -5.53 11.58
C GLN A 215 -13.27 -4.95 12.70
N ASN A 216 -12.00 -4.63 12.42
CA ASN A 216 -11.10 -4.01 13.39
C ASN A 216 -11.59 -2.61 13.82
N TRP A 217 -12.14 -1.83 12.89
CA TRP A 217 -12.81 -0.57 13.23
C TRP A 217 -14.11 -0.83 13.99
N ASP A 218 -14.95 -1.77 13.53
CA ASP A 218 -16.24 -2.03 14.16
C ASP A 218 -16.09 -2.48 15.61
N LEU A 219 -15.16 -3.40 15.88
CA LEU A 219 -14.94 -4.00 17.20
C LEU A 219 -14.03 -3.15 18.11
N GLN A 220 -12.92 -2.61 17.59
CA GLN A 220 -11.90 -1.96 18.41
C GLN A 220 -11.85 -0.45 18.24
N LYS A 221 -12.57 0.12 17.26
CA LYS A 221 -12.50 1.54 16.88
C LYS A 221 -11.07 1.98 16.55
N ARG A 222 -10.29 1.06 15.95
CA ARG A 222 -8.90 1.28 15.56
C ARG A 222 -8.70 0.98 14.09
N ASN A 223 -8.14 1.95 13.38
CA ASN A 223 -7.71 1.75 12.00
C ASN A 223 -6.48 0.83 11.97
N ARG A 224 -6.57 -0.26 11.19
CA ARG A 224 -5.40 -1.08 10.87
C ARG A 224 -4.39 -0.21 10.12
N LYS A 225 -3.12 -0.34 10.50
CA LYS A 225 -2.00 0.35 9.86
C LYS A 225 -1.12 -0.69 9.17
N ARG A 226 -0.32 -0.23 8.19
CA ARG A 226 0.71 -1.06 7.57
C ARG A 226 1.70 -1.49 8.65
N SER A 227 1.99 -2.78 8.72
CA SER A 227 2.92 -3.37 9.70
C SER A 227 4.08 -4.11 9.03
N GLY A 228 4.05 -4.31 7.71
CA GLY A 228 5.14 -4.95 6.98
C GLY A 228 5.36 -6.39 7.45
N ALA A 229 6.60 -6.73 7.80
CA ALA A 229 6.96 -8.02 8.40
C ALA A 229 6.48 -8.14 9.87
N LEU A 230 6.11 -7.03 10.51
CA LEU A 230 5.50 -7.04 11.83
C LEU A 230 4.03 -7.45 11.68
N GLY A 231 3.57 -8.34 12.57
CA GLY A 231 2.17 -8.74 12.62
C GLY A 231 1.31 -7.72 13.38
N SER A 232 0.34 -8.22 14.14
CA SER A 232 -0.42 -7.42 15.12
C SER A 232 0.39 -7.00 16.35
N LEU A 233 1.64 -7.46 16.46
CA LEU A 233 2.54 -7.24 17.60
C LEU A 233 3.64 -6.24 17.24
N PRO A 234 4.19 -5.51 18.24
CA PRO A 234 5.29 -4.57 18.04
C PRO A 234 6.64 -5.25 17.72
N VAL A 235 6.64 -6.58 17.60
CA VAL A 235 7.81 -7.39 17.22
C VAL A 235 7.42 -8.43 16.18
N GLN A 236 8.37 -8.79 15.33
CA GLN A 236 8.26 -9.95 14.47
C GLN A 236 8.40 -11.20 15.35
N LEU A 237 7.40 -12.07 15.34
CA LEU A 237 7.49 -13.34 16.07
C LEU A 237 8.53 -14.25 15.39
N PRO A 238 9.36 -14.98 16.17
CA PRO A 238 10.24 -15.99 15.62
C PRO A 238 9.46 -16.99 14.76
N GLY A 239 9.99 -17.29 13.56
CA GLY A 239 9.35 -18.20 12.61
C GLY A 239 8.07 -17.67 11.96
N ALA A 240 7.81 -16.35 11.99
CA ALA A 240 6.68 -15.73 11.34
C ALA A 240 7.12 -14.52 10.49
N GLY A 241 6.68 -14.49 9.23
CA GLY A 241 6.96 -13.40 8.29
C GLY A 241 8.02 -13.76 7.26
N ILE A 242 8.60 -12.75 6.63
CA ILE A 242 9.55 -12.91 5.52
C ILE A 242 10.98 -12.84 6.03
N TYR A 243 11.80 -13.82 5.65
CA TYR A 243 13.20 -13.96 6.02
C TYR A 243 14.07 -13.96 4.76
N LYS A 244 15.22 -13.29 4.83
CA LYS A 244 16.20 -13.27 3.75
C LYS A 244 17.04 -14.55 3.80
N ALA A 245 17.01 -15.31 2.71
CA ALA A 245 17.90 -16.44 2.46
C ALA A 245 19.13 -15.99 1.65
N LYS A 246 20.06 -16.90 1.37
CA LYS A 246 21.31 -16.60 0.65
C LYS A 246 21.07 -16.05 -0.77
N ASP A 247 20.09 -16.58 -1.48
CA ASP A 247 19.80 -16.31 -2.89
C ASP A 247 18.35 -15.83 -3.14
N GLY A 248 17.63 -15.43 -2.08
CA GLY A 248 16.25 -15.00 -2.19
C GLY A 248 15.60 -14.74 -0.84
N TYR A 249 14.29 -14.97 -0.77
CA TYR A 249 13.49 -14.80 0.43
C TYR A 249 12.57 -16.01 0.64
N VAL A 250 12.32 -16.33 1.90
CA VAL A 250 11.36 -17.35 2.32
C VAL A 250 10.36 -16.74 3.30
N SER A 251 9.11 -17.16 3.21
CA SER A 251 8.05 -16.83 4.17
C SER A 251 7.93 -18.00 5.14
N LEU A 252 8.03 -17.72 6.44
CA LEU A 252 7.80 -18.68 7.50
C LEU A 252 6.47 -18.37 8.19
N PHE A 253 5.74 -19.41 8.54
CA PHE A 253 4.53 -19.31 9.36
C PHE A 253 4.45 -20.47 10.36
N VAL A 254 5.53 -20.67 11.11
CA VAL A 254 5.80 -21.78 12.05
C VAL A 254 5.02 -21.65 13.38
N ILE A 255 4.13 -20.66 13.48
CA ILE A 255 3.28 -20.40 14.65
C ILE A 255 1.81 -20.80 14.40
N ALA A 256 1.51 -21.34 13.22
CA ALA A 256 0.14 -21.53 12.76
C ALA A 256 -0.28 -23.01 12.82
N PRO A 257 -1.58 -23.27 13.05
CA PRO A 257 -2.11 -24.62 13.02
C PRO A 257 -1.94 -25.22 11.62
N GLY A 258 -1.36 -26.42 11.53
CA GLY A 258 -1.19 -27.17 10.28
C GLY A 258 0.24 -27.67 10.00
N GLY A 259 1.24 -27.16 10.73
CA GLY A 259 2.62 -27.63 10.71
C GLY A 259 3.16 -27.94 12.10
N GLU A 260 4.47 -28.20 12.17
CA GLU A 260 5.23 -28.26 13.42
C GLU A 260 5.58 -26.86 13.92
N ASP A 261 5.81 -26.75 15.22
CA ASP A 261 6.06 -25.49 15.92
C ASP A 261 7.56 -25.13 15.98
N ILE A 262 7.86 -23.97 16.60
CA ILE A 262 9.20 -23.42 16.77
C ILE A 262 10.24 -24.42 17.32
N PRO A 263 9.95 -25.31 18.28
CA PRO A 263 10.95 -26.28 18.74
C PRO A 263 11.58 -27.12 17.62
N VAL A 264 10.81 -27.51 16.60
CA VAL A 264 11.35 -28.27 15.45
C VAL A 264 12.25 -27.40 14.57
N LEU A 265 11.96 -26.11 14.45
CA LEU A 265 12.85 -25.15 13.79
C LEU A 265 14.17 -24.99 14.58
N ILE A 266 14.10 -24.94 15.91
CA ILE A 266 15.30 -24.86 16.76
C ILE A 266 16.11 -26.17 16.69
N ASP A 267 15.46 -27.33 16.64
CA ASP A 267 16.15 -28.61 16.44
C ASP A 267 16.92 -28.63 15.11
N TRP A 268 16.31 -28.10 14.04
CA TRP A 268 16.99 -27.93 12.76
C TRP A 268 18.17 -26.95 12.85
N MET A 269 18.03 -25.84 13.57
CA MET A 269 19.14 -24.93 13.86
C MET A 269 20.26 -25.63 14.62
N ARG A 270 19.92 -26.54 15.54
CA ARG A 270 20.89 -27.31 16.33
C ARG A 270 21.68 -28.30 15.47
N GLU A 271 21.01 -29.00 14.56
CA GLU A 271 21.66 -29.86 13.57
C GLU A 271 22.65 -29.08 12.70
N GLY A 272 22.32 -27.82 12.38
CA GLY A 272 23.20 -26.89 11.67
C GLY A 272 24.28 -26.22 12.54
N GLY A 273 24.35 -26.51 13.84
CA GLY A 273 25.30 -25.90 14.77
C GLY A 273 25.03 -24.41 15.09
N MET A 274 23.81 -23.93 14.86
CA MET A 274 23.42 -22.52 14.99
C MET A 274 22.38 -22.24 16.10
N ALA A 275 22.10 -23.23 16.96
CA ALA A 275 21.26 -23.00 18.15
C ALA A 275 21.93 -22.06 19.16
N GLY A 276 23.26 -22.11 19.31
CA GLY A 276 24.01 -21.18 20.16
C GLY A 276 23.52 -21.14 21.60
N ASP A 277 23.14 -19.95 22.07
CA ASP A 277 22.64 -19.67 23.42
C ASP A 277 21.16 -20.04 23.63
N LEU A 278 20.45 -20.50 22.59
CA LEU A 278 19.02 -20.83 22.69
C LEU A 278 18.73 -22.06 23.56
N ASP A 279 19.73 -22.89 23.82
CA ASP A 279 19.63 -24.05 24.72
C ASP A 279 19.86 -23.65 26.21
N GLU A 280 20.19 -22.39 26.49
CA GLU A 280 20.40 -21.87 27.84
C GLU A 280 19.17 -21.10 28.36
N GLU A 281 19.04 -20.96 29.68
CA GLU A 281 18.03 -20.09 30.28
C GLU A 281 18.33 -18.61 29.99
N PRO A 282 17.32 -17.77 29.70
CA PRO A 282 15.88 -18.03 29.79
C PRO A 282 15.22 -18.57 28.50
N TYR A 283 15.99 -18.85 27.43
CA TYR A 283 15.45 -19.21 26.13
C TYR A 283 14.89 -20.63 26.08
N ALA A 284 15.58 -21.59 26.71
CA ALA A 284 15.16 -22.99 26.74
C ALA A 284 13.74 -23.16 27.32
N SER A 285 13.45 -22.52 28.46
CA SER A 285 12.13 -22.57 29.10
C SER A 285 11.04 -21.86 28.29
N LEU A 286 11.38 -20.73 27.66
CA LEU A 286 10.47 -20.01 26.77
C LEU A 286 10.10 -20.85 25.55
N LEU A 287 11.07 -21.46 24.87
CA LEU A 287 10.88 -22.29 23.69
C LEU A 287 10.06 -23.56 24.00
N ALA A 288 10.29 -24.18 25.15
CA ALA A 288 9.54 -25.36 25.58
C ALA A 288 8.04 -25.10 25.79
N THR A 289 7.65 -23.86 26.05
CA THR A 289 6.25 -23.45 26.25
C THR A 289 5.72 -22.59 25.11
N PHE A 290 6.49 -22.42 24.03
CA PHE A 290 6.18 -21.51 22.95
C PHE A 290 5.08 -22.06 22.05
N THR A 291 3.87 -21.55 22.24
CA THR A 291 2.72 -21.79 21.35
C THR A 291 2.00 -20.48 21.06
N MET A 292 1.19 -20.44 20.01
CA MET A 292 0.40 -19.23 19.70
C MET A 292 -0.56 -18.84 20.84
N GLY A 293 -1.07 -19.82 21.59
CA GLY A 293 -1.85 -19.58 22.80
C GLY A 293 -1.02 -18.89 23.90
N THR A 294 0.18 -19.39 24.16
CA THR A 294 1.11 -18.81 25.14
C THR A 294 1.51 -17.38 24.76
N VAL A 295 1.84 -17.14 23.48
CA VAL A 295 2.16 -15.80 22.96
C VAL A 295 0.98 -14.86 23.16
N THR A 296 -0.23 -15.28 22.80
CA THR A 296 -1.45 -14.47 23.00
C THR A 296 -1.64 -14.12 24.47
N GLN A 297 -1.42 -15.07 25.39
CA GLN A 297 -1.51 -14.84 26.82
C GLN A 297 -0.47 -13.83 27.33
N TYR A 298 0.79 -13.94 26.89
CA TYR A 298 1.84 -12.98 27.26
C TYR A 298 1.54 -11.58 26.75
N MET A 299 0.97 -11.45 25.55
CA MET A 299 0.65 -10.14 24.97
C MET A 299 -0.55 -9.47 25.62
N MET A 300 -1.45 -10.21 26.28
CA MET A 300 -2.55 -9.65 27.07
C MET A 300 -2.11 -9.11 28.45
N ASP A 301 -0.90 -9.46 28.90
CA ASP A 301 -0.32 -9.01 30.17
C ASP A 301 0.89 -8.10 29.91
N ILE A 302 0.73 -6.79 30.13
CA ILE A 302 1.75 -5.78 29.82
C ILE A 302 3.09 -6.07 30.51
N THR A 303 3.07 -6.61 31.74
CA THR A 303 4.29 -6.90 32.49
C THR A 303 5.03 -8.05 31.83
N LYS A 304 4.33 -9.15 31.54
CA LYS A 304 4.94 -10.30 30.83
C LYS A 304 5.39 -9.95 29.42
N ALA A 305 4.63 -9.13 28.70
CA ALA A 305 5.00 -8.67 27.37
C ALA A 305 6.35 -7.93 27.40
N THR A 306 6.56 -7.05 28.38
CA THR A 306 7.80 -6.27 28.52
C THR A 306 9.02 -7.16 28.79
N GLU A 307 8.85 -8.25 29.53
CA GLU A 307 9.92 -9.22 29.81
C GLU A 307 10.22 -10.16 28.64
N VAL A 308 9.19 -10.61 27.92
CA VAL A 308 9.32 -11.63 26.86
C VAL A 308 9.71 -11.02 25.51
N ILE A 309 9.31 -9.79 25.20
CA ILE A 309 9.60 -9.11 23.92
C ILE A 309 11.11 -9.10 23.55
N PRO A 310 12.04 -8.76 24.47
CA PRO A 310 13.46 -8.82 24.18
C PRO A 310 13.95 -10.23 23.85
N LEU A 311 13.42 -11.25 24.56
CA LEU A 311 13.77 -12.65 24.32
C LEU A 311 13.32 -13.11 22.94
N LEU A 312 12.09 -12.76 22.53
CA LEU A 312 11.56 -13.06 21.19
C LEU A 312 12.37 -12.37 20.09
N SER A 313 12.77 -11.11 20.31
CA SER A 313 13.62 -10.39 19.37
C SER A 313 14.96 -11.10 19.16
N HIS A 314 15.56 -11.61 20.24
CA HIS A 314 16.83 -12.36 20.17
C HIS A 314 16.67 -13.71 19.47
N ILE A 315 15.65 -14.48 19.82
CA ILE A 315 15.34 -15.75 19.14
C ILE A 315 15.12 -15.50 17.64
N ASN A 316 14.35 -14.47 17.28
CA ASN A 316 14.11 -14.13 15.88
C ASN A 316 15.40 -13.71 15.15
N ALA A 317 16.31 -12.99 15.81
CA ALA A 317 17.62 -12.65 15.24
C ALA A 317 18.44 -13.92 14.93
N ARG A 318 18.43 -14.92 15.81
CA ARG A 318 19.09 -16.21 15.57
C ARG A 318 18.44 -16.98 14.41
N VAL A 319 17.12 -16.94 14.29
CA VAL A 319 16.40 -17.52 13.15
C VAL A 319 16.77 -16.80 11.85
N ILE A 320 16.88 -15.47 11.86
CA ILE A 320 17.33 -14.68 10.70
C ILE A 320 18.72 -15.12 10.26
N ASP A 321 19.67 -15.21 11.20
CA ASP A 321 21.05 -15.63 10.92
C ASP A 321 21.09 -17.04 10.32
N PHE A 322 20.30 -17.97 10.89
CA PHE A 322 20.20 -19.34 10.40
C PHE A 322 19.67 -19.39 8.96
N ILE A 323 18.51 -18.78 8.70
CA ILE A 323 17.88 -18.79 7.37
C ILE A 323 18.77 -18.11 6.32
N ALA A 324 19.53 -17.09 6.69
CA ALA A 324 20.47 -16.43 5.79
C ALA A 324 21.61 -17.33 5.29
N THR A 325 21.89 -18.45 5.97
CA THR A 325 22.89 -19.44 5.53
C THR A 325 22.37 -20.41 4.46
N LEU A 326 21.05 -20.55 4.34
CA LEU A 326 20.40 -21.51 3.47
C LEU A 326 20.10 -20.88 2.10
N ASN A 327 20.10 -21.68 1.03
CA ASN A 327 19.44 -21.28 -0.22
C ASN A 327 17.92 -21.34 -0.03
N ALA A 328 17.17 -20.47 -0.71
CA ALA A 328 15.73 -20.34 -0.52
C ALA A 328 14.96 -21.63 -0.86
N ASN A 329 15.37 -22.35 -1.91
CA ASN A 329 14.74 -23.61 -2.29
C ASN A 329 15.07 -24.75 -1.30
N ASP A 330 16.31 -24.80 -0.80
CA ASP A 330 16.71 -25.79 0.21
C ASP A 330 15.95 -25.58 1.51
N ALA A 331 15.79 -24.30 1.92
CA ALA A 331 14.99 -23.95 3.09
C ALA A 331 13.52 -24.34 2.91
N TYR A 332 12.97 -24.15 1.71
CA TYR A 332 11.60 -24.54 1.37
C TYR A 332 11.38 -26.06 1.38
N GLU A 333 12.27 -26.83 0.75
CA GLU A 333 12.15 -28.29 0.69
C GLU A 333 12.38 -28.94 2.05
N GLU A 334 13.44 -28.55 2.75
CA GLU A 334 13.80 -29.13 4.04
C GLU A 334 12.82 -28.70 5.15
N GLY A 335 12.37 -27.43 5.12
CA GLY A 335 11.31 -26.96 5.99
C GLY A 335 10.04 -27.80 5.84
N GLN A 336 9.59 -28.06 4.61
CA GLN A 336 8.43 -28.91 4.36
C GLN A 336 8.63 -30.37 4.79
N ARG A 337 9.82 -30.96 4.61
CA ARG A 337 10.12 -32.33 5.11
C ARG A 337 9.96 -32.42 6.63
N ARG A 338 10.32 -31.34 7.32
CA ARG A 338 10.15 -31.17 8.77
C ARG A 338 8.75 -30.73 9.18
N ARG A 339 7.82 -30.65 8.21
CA ARG A 339 6.44 -30.16 8.39
C ARG A 339 6.37 -28.73 8.93
N LEU A 340 7.44 -27.94 8.76
CA LEU A 340 7.44 -26.51 9.03
C LEU A 340 6.76 -25.79 7.86
N LEU A 341 5.90 -24.82 8.16
CA LEU A 341 5.23 -24.00 7.16
C LEU A 341 6.21 -22.97 6.59
N VAL A 342 6.96 -23.40 5.58
CA VAL A 342 7.92 -22.57 4.84
C VAL A 342 7.44 -22.46 3.40
N GLY A 343 7.37 -21.23 2.89
CA GLY A 343 7.08 -20.92 1.49
C GLY A 343 8.21 -20.13 0.85
N ILE A 344 8.47 -20.34 -0.43
CA ILE A 344 9.44 -19.53 -1.17
C ILE A 344 8.78 -18.25 -1.72
N VAL A 345 9.44 -17.10 -1.56
CA VAL A 345 9.02 -15.87 -2.23
C VAL A 345 9.43 -15.98 -3.71
N SER A 346 8.49 -16.43 -4.53
CA SER A 346 8.75 -16.86 -5.90
C SER A 346 8.97 -15.67 -6.84
N THR A 347 10.03 -15.73 -7.64
CA THR A 347 10.18 -14.87 -8.83
C THR A 347 9.34 -15.43 -10.00
N PRO A 348 9.08 -14.64 -11.08
CA PRO A 348 8.45 -15.16 -12.29
C PRO A 348 9.15 -16.39 -12.87
N LYS A 349 10.50 -16.43 -12.80
CA LYS A 349 11.29 -17.59 -13.21
C LYS A 349 10.97 -18.81 -12.35
N ASN A 350 10.95 -18.65 -11.02
CA ASN A 350 10.62 -19.77 -10.12
C ASN A 350 9.21 -20.32 -10.36
N LEU A 351 8.24 -19.45 -10.70
CA LEU A 351 6.89 -19.89 -11.06
C LEU A 351 6.87 -20.68 -12.37
N ALA A 352 7.58 -20.21 -13.40
CA ALA A 352 7.69 -20.90 -14.68
C ALA A 352 8.34 -22.28 -14.54
N GLU A 353 9.29 -22.44 -13.63
CA GLU A 353 10.01 -23.70 -13.39
C GLU A 353 9.39 -24.55 -12.27
N ASN A 354 8.28 -24.11 -11.67
CA ASN A 354 7.72 -24.75 -10.48
C ASN A 354 7.23 -26.19 -10.77
N THR A 355 7.78 -27.16 -10.05
CA THR A 355 7.48 -28.59 -10.21
C THR A 355 5.99 -28.90 -10.09
N GLN A 356 5.27 -28.27 -9.15
CA GLN A 356 3.84 -28.52 -8.96
C GLN A 356 3.00 -27.94 -10.10
N LEU A 357 3.30 -26.73 -10.56
CA LEU A 357 2.60 -26.12 -11.70
C LEU A 357 2.86 -26.90 -13.00
N ARG A 358 4.07 -27.42 -13.19
CA ARG A 358 4.45 -28.29 -14.30
C ARG A 358 3.73 -29.64 -14.23
N ALA A 359 3.71 -30.29 -13.08
CA ALA A 359 3.01 -31.56 -12.88
C ALA A 359 1.50 -31.44 -13.10
N ARG A 360 0.92 -30.27 -12.80
CA ARG A 360 -0.49 -29.96 -13.06
C ARG A 360 -0.79 -29.59 -14.51
N GLY A 361 0.23 -29.51 -15.38
CA GLY A 361 0.08 -29.01 -16.75
C GLY A 361 -0.54 -27.61 -16.78
N TRP A 362 -0.21 -26.76 -15.80
CA TRP A 362 -0.83 -25.46 -15.67
C TRP A 362 -0.43 -24.52 -16.81
N PHE A 363 0.85 -24.53 -17.21
CA PHE A 363 1.28 -23.78 -18.39
C PHE A 363 0.80 -24.46 -19.67
N ARG A 364 0.23 -23.66 -20.57
CA ARG A 364 -0.28 -24.10 -21.87
C ARG A 364 0.50 -23.43 -22.98
N GLU A 365 0.96 -24.23 -23.93
CA GLU A 365 1.66 -23.74 -25.10
C GLU A 365 0.65 -23.26 -26.14
N LEU A 366 0.78 -22.01 -26.58
CA LEU A 366 -0.07 -21.39 -27.58
C LEU A 366 0.77 -20.98 -28.78
N GLU A 367 0.32 -21.35 -29.96
CA GLU A 367 0.99 -21.02 -31.23
C GLU A 367 0.63 -19.61 -31.71
N PHE A 368 1.66 -18.81 -31.97
CA PHE A 368 1.51 -17.47 -32.52
C PHE A 368 2.12 -17.40 -33.91
N GLU A 369 1.28 -17.58 -34.94
CA GLU A 369 1.70 -17.60 -36.34
C GLU A 369 2.54 -16.38 -36.75
N PHE A 370 2.18 -15.18 -36.26
CA PHE A 370 2.91 -13.95 -36.57
C PHE A 370 4.29 -13.88 -35.91
N LEU A 371 4.50 -14.58 -34.80
CA LEU A 371 5.80 -14.72 -34.14
C LEU A 371 6.59 -15.92 -34.67
N LYS A 372 5.92 -16.82 -35.42
CA LYS A 372 6.46 -18.13 -35.81
C LYS A 372 7.04 -18.89 -34.61
N ALA A 373 6.37 -18.75 -33.47
CA ALA A 373 6.80 -19.30 -32.19
C ALA A 373 5.60 -19.70 -31.35
N ALA A 374 5.81 -20.76 -30.58
CA ALA A 374 4.94 -21.15 -29.51
C ALA A 374 5.39 -20.47 -28.20
N ILE A 375 4.43 -19.99 -27.42
CA ILE A 375 4.70 -19.32 -26.15
C ILE A 375 3.88 -20.00 -25.06
N GLU A 376 4.51 -20.23 -23.91
CA GLU A 376 3.82 -20.75 -22.73
C GLU A 376 3.02 -19.64 -22.02
N PHE A 377 1.74 -19.90 -21.80
CA PHE A 377 0.83 -19.03 -21.06
C PHE A 377 0.34 -19.71 -19.77
N PRO A 378 0.13 -18.94 -18.68
CA PRO A 378 -0.56 -19.45 -17.51
C PRO A 378 -1.95 -19.98 -17.87
N GLY A 379 -2.25 -21.20 -17.43
CA GLY A 379 -3.54 -21.83 -17.66
C GLY A 379 -4.63 -21.35 -16.72
N PRO A 380 -5.84 -21.91 -16.85
CA PRO A 380 -6.96 -21.53 -16.00
C PRO A 380 -6.66 -21.92 -14.54
N PRO A 381 -7.13 -21.13 -13.55
CA PRO A 381 -6.90 -21.43 -12.13
C PRO A 381 -7.68 -22.67 -11.65
N TYR A 382 -8.73 -23.05 -12.39
CA TYR A 382 -9.59 -24.19 -12.07
C TYR A 382 -9.47 -25.27 -13.14
N ASN A 383 -9.49 -26.53 -12.69
CA ASN A 383 -9.56 -27.69 -13.58
C ASN A 383 -10.89 -28.39 -13.33
N LEU A 384 -11.82 -28.26 -14.27
CA LEU A 384 -13.15 -28.86 -14.20
C LEU A 384 -13.15 -30.11 -15.09
N SER A 385 -13.51 -31.26 -14.53
CA SER A 385 -13.45 -32.55 -15.24
C SER A 385 -14.47 -32.66 -16.37
N GLU A 386 -15.63 -32.02 -16.25
CA GLU A 386 -16.72 -32.08 -17.24
C GLU A 386 -16.71 -30.90 -18.21
N THR A 387 -16.24 -29.73 -17.75
CA THR A 387 -16.23 -28.47 -18.51
C THR A 387 -14.85 -27.82 -18.47
N PRO A 388 -13.81 -28.48 -19.01
CA PRO A 388 -12.46 -27.96 -18.97
C PRO A 388 -12.38 -26.61 -19.69
N ALA A 389 -11.73 -25.63 -19.07
CA ALA A 389 -11.55 -24.31 -19.67
C ALA A 389 -10.61 -24.41 -20.88
N VAL A 390 -11.05 -23.83 -22.00
CA VAL A 390 -10.31 -23.78 -23.27
C VAL A 390 -9.63 -22.42 -23.36
N ILE A 391 -8.31 -22.43 -23.62
CA ILE A 391 -7.54 -21.22 -23.88
C ILE A 391 -7.04 -21.29 -25.33
N SER A 392 -7.28 -20.21 -26.06
CA SER A 392 -6.76 -20.00 -27.43
C SER A 392 -5.91 -18.73 -27.47
N ARG A 393 -5.19 -18.53 -28.58
CA ARG A 393 -4.50 -17.25 -28.80
C ARG A 393 -5.52 -16.09 -28.86
N PRO A 394 -5.10 -14.87 -28.48
CA PRO A 394 -5.88 -13.67 -28.75
C PRO A 394 -6.21 -13.51 -30.24
N PRO A 395 -7.40 -12.96 -30.59
CA PRO A 395 -7.75 -12.65 -31.97
C PRO A 395 -6.92 -11.47 -32.49
N ARG A 396 -6.65 -11.45 -33.80
CA ARG A 396 -6.15 -10.26 -34.48
C ARG A 396 -7.27 -9.23 -34.64
N LEU A 397 -6.89 -7.97 -34.82
CA LEU A 397 -7.84 -6.90 -35.10
C LEU A 397 -8.64 -7.24 -36.37
N GLY A 398 -9.96 -7.36 -36.22
CA GLY A 398 -10.88 -7.66 -37.32
C GLY A 398 -10.90 -9.11 -37.81
N GLU A 399 -10.21 -10.04 -37.13
CA GLU A 399 -10.08 -11.44 -37.58
C GLU A 399 -11.44 -12.13 -37.81
N HIS A 400 -12.41 -11.87 -36.94
CA HIS A 400 -13.72 -12.51 -36.97
C HIS A 400 -14.83 -11.58 -37.50
N THR A 401 -14.49 -10.43 -38.11
CA THR A 401 -15.48 -9.44 -38.53
C THR A 401 -16.49 -10.01 -39.53
N ASP A 402 -16.00 -10.63 -40.61
CA ASP A 402 -16.85 -11.15 -41.68
C ASP A 402 -17.71 -12.32 -41.19
N GLU A 403 -17.15 -13.19 -40.35
CA GLU A 403 -17.88 -14.30 -39.71
C GLU A 403 -19.05 -13.78 -38.87
N VAL A 404 -18.80 -12.79 -38.01
CA VAL A 404 -19.83 -12.20 -37.15
C VAL A 404 -20.88 -11.45 -37.97
N LEU A 405 -20.50 -10.72 -39.01
CA LEU A 405 -21.44 -10.03 -39.90
C LEU A 405 -22.33 -11.02 -40.68
N ALA A 406 -21.74 -12.11 -41.18
CA ALA A 406 -22.48 -13.17 -41.85
C ALA A 406 -23.47 -13.86 -40.90
N ALA A 407 -23.07 -14.15 -39.66
CA ALA A 407 -23.95 -14.73 -38.63
C ALA A 407 -25.15 -13.83 -38.28
N LEU A 408 -25.00 -12.51 -38.44
CA LEU A 408 -26.08 -11.53 -38.27
C LEU A 408 -26.89 -11.28 -39.56
N GLY A 409 -26.59 -11.97 -40.66
CA GLY A 409 -27.26 -11.78 -41.96
C GLY A 409 -26.92 -10.45 -42.65
N ARG A 410 -25.74 -9.89 -42.37
CA ARG A 410 -25.29 -8.57 -42.86
C ARG A 410 -24.10 -8.63 -43.83
N ALA A 411 -23.94 -9.76 -44.52
CA ALA A 411 -22.88 -9.97 -45.51
C ALA A 411 -23.11 -9.15 -46.79
#